data_AF-A0A923EGP9-F1
#
_entry.id   AF-A0A923EGP9-F1
#
_cell.length_a   1.000
_cell.length_b   1.000
_cell.length_c   1.000
_cell.angle_alpha   90.00
_cell.angle_beta   90.00
_cell.angle_gamma   90.00
#
_symmetry.space_group_name_H-M   'P 1'
#
loop_
_entity.id
_entity.type
_entity.pdbx_description
1 polymer ?
#
loop_
_entity_poly.entity_id
_entity_poly.type
_entity_poly.pdbx_seq_one_letter_code
_entity_poly.pdbx_strand_id
1 'polypeptide(L)'
;MAEVVLAIAPDQTDALELTAETRYRLALSHFDHKRFLEARAILVKADDRHEASVALKTTIHNRLKKAAQTHYRNGVKHYINEDLAAAIAEWEAALVCDPDHDKARKNIENARLLIQKIKTMP
;
A
#
# COMPACT_ATOMS: atom_id res chain seq x y z
N MET A 1 -16.72 45.97 22.82
CA MET A 1 -17.64 44.81 22.74
C MET A 1 -17.18 44.03 21.51
N ALA A 2 -16.14 43.21 21.57
CA ALA A 2 -16.04 41.92 22.24
C ALA A 2 -17.13 40.95 21.76
N GLU A 3 -16.83 40.18 20.71
CA GLU A 3 -17.28 38.80 20.59
C GLU A 3 -16.28 38.04 19.72
N VAL A 4 -15.37 37.37 20.43
CA VAL A 4 -14.50 36.31 19.93
C VAL A 4 -15.41 35.09 19.73
N VAL A 5 -15.76 34.79 18.48
CA VAL A 5 -16.39 33.50 18.16
C VAL A 5 -15.27 32.52 17.85
N LEU A 6 -14.95 31.79 18.93
CA LEU A 6 -14.37 30.46 19.03
C LEU A 6 -13.90 29.78 17.73
N ALA A 7 -12.64 29.37 17.79
CA ALA A 7 -12.03 28.36 16.96
C ALA A 7 -12.96 27.16 16.70
N ILE A 8 -13.43 27.02 15.47
CA ILE A 8 -13.81 25.72 14.93
C ILE A 8 -12.51 25.12 14.40
N ALA A 9 -11.82 24.34 15.22
CA ALA A 9 -10.90 23.34 14.70
C ALA A 9 -11.76 22.31 13.94
N PRO A 10 -11.60 22.12 12.63
CA PRO A 10 -12.31 21.07 11.92
C PRO A 10 -11.60 19.74 12.18
N ASP A 11 -11.79 19.22 13.38
CA ASP A 11 -11.74 17.78 13.68
C ASP A 11 -13.05 17.10 13.20
N GLN A 12 -13.56 17.52 12.03
CA GLN A 12 -14.81 17.04 11.41
C GLN A 12 -14.64 16.69 9.93
N THR A 13 -13.40 16.42 9.49
CA THR A 13 -13.11 16.12 8.07
C THR A 13 -13.36 14.65 7.69
N ASP A 14 -14.22 13.95 8.44
CA ASP A 14 -14.72 12.61 8.09
C ASP A 14 -15.97 12.64 7.19
N ALA A 15 -16.58 13.81 6.94
CA ALA A 15 -17.95 13.88 6.39
C ALA A 15 -18.17 14.93 5.30
N LEU A 16 -17.22 15.11 4.38
CA LEU A 16 -17.57 15.59 3.04
C LEU A 16 -17.46 14.38 2.11
N GLU A 17 -18.61 13.79 1.75
CA GLU A 17 -18.68 12.84 0.65
C GLU A 17 -18.17 13.52 -0.62
N LEU A 18 -16.87 13.37 -0.89
CA LEU A 18 -16.27 13.84 -2.13
C LEU A 18 -17.03 13.19 -3.29
N THR A 19 -17.31 13.94 -4.34
CA THR A 19 -17.90 13.35 -5.55
C THR A 19 -16.92 12.35 -6.16
N ALA A 20 -17.41 11.45 -7.02
CA ALA A 20 -16.55 10.54 -7.76
C ALA A 20 -15.47 11.30 -8.57
N GLU A 21 -15.81 12.46 -9.13
CA GLU A 21 -14.89 13.35 -9.84
C GLU A 21 -13.81 13.94 -8.93
N THR A 22 -14.17 14.43 -7.74
CA THR A 22 -13.16 14.97 -6.80
C THR A 22 -12.22 13.89 -6.30
N ARG A 23 -12.74 12.69 -6.00
CA ARG A 23 -11.90 11.53 -5.65
C ARG A 23 -10.97 11.14 -6.79
N TYR A 24 -11.48 11.12 -8.02
CA TYR A 24 -10.69 10.84 -9.22
C TYR A 24 -9.52 11.82 -9.36
N ARG A 25 -9.78 13.13 -9.32
CA ARG A 25 -8.74 14.16 -9.47
C ARG A 25 -7.67 14.09 -8.39
N LEU A 26 -8.07 13.87 -7.14
CA LEU A 26 -7.12 13.73 -6.03
C LEU A 26 -6.26 12.46 -6.21
N ALA A 27 -6.89 11.33 -6.55
CA ALA A 27 -6.17 10.09 -6.81
C ALA A 27 -5.22 10.21 -8.00
N LEU A 28 -5.61 10.92 -9.06
CA LEU A 28 -4.77 11.20 -10.22
C LEU A 28 -3.52 11.99 -9.81
N SER A 29 -3.67 13.01 -8.95
CA SER A 29 -2.51 13.73 -8.40
C SER A 29 -1.58 12.81 -7.63
N HIS A 30 -2.09 11.92 -6.77
CA HIS A 30 -1.25 10.93 -6.09
C HIS A 30 -0.57 9.97 -7.08
N PHE A 31 -1.31 9.52 -8.10
CA PHE A 31 -0.80 8.65 -9.16
C PHE A 31 0.35 9.27 -9.94
N ASP A 32 0.24 10.55 -10.32
CA ASP A 32 1.28 11.29 -11.05
C ASP A 32 2.57 11.41 -10.24
N HIS A 33 2.44 11.49 -8.91
CA HIS A 33 3.57 11.46 -7.97
C HIS A 33 4.02 10.05 -7.58
N LYS A 34 3.55 9.00 -8.28
CA LYS A 34 3.83 7.58 -8.03
C LYS A 34 3.41 7.08 -6.63
N ARG A 35 2.54 7.82 -5.95
CA ARG A 35 1.97 7.48 -4.63
C ARG A 35 0.76 6.55 -4.81
N PHE A 36 1.03 5.33 -5.28
CA PHE A 36 -0.01 4.39 -5.72
C PHE A 36 -0.86 3.84 -4.57
N LEU A 37 -0.31 3.70 -3.36
CA LEU A 37 -1.04 3.21 -2.20
C LEU A 37 -2.08 4.24 -1.73
N GLU A 38 -1.69 5.50 -1.70
CA GLU A 38 -2.55 6.63 -1.38
C GLU A 38 -3.62 6.84 -2.45
N ALA A 39 -3.23 6.78 -3.73
CA ALA A 39 -4.17 6.84 -4.84
C ALA A 39 -5.21 5.70 -4.76
N ARG A 40 -4.80 4.47 -4.41
CA ARG A 40 -5.70 3.33 -4.16
C ARG A 40 -6.66 3.63 -3.01
N ALA A 41 -6.14 4.15 -1.89
CA ALA A 41 -6.95 4.44 -0.70
C ALA A 41 -8.03 5.51 -0.96
N ILE A 42 -7.74 6.48 -1.82
CA ILE A 42 -8.72 7.51 -2.23
C ILE A 42 -9.82 6.88 -3.11
N LEU A 43 -9.43 6.06 -4.09
CA LEU A 43 -10.38 5.49 -5.04
C LEU A 43 -11.22 4.35 -4.48
N VAL A 44 -10.83 3.67 -3.40
CA VAL A 44 -11.63 2.58 -2.83
C VAL A 44 -13.06 3.02 -2.48
N LYS A 45 -13.25 4.32 -2.18
CA LYS A 45 -14.54 4.95 -1.87
C LYS A 45 -15.22 5.61 -3.09
N ALA A 46 -14.64 5.55 -4.28
CA ALA A 46 -15.22 6.15 -5.48
C ALA A 46 -16.30 5.24 -6.09
N ASP A 47 -17.41 5.83 -6.53
CA ASP A 47 -18.50 5.15 -7.24
C ASP A 47 -17.97 4.48 -8.52
N ASP A 48 -18.31 3.20 -8.71
CA ASP A 48 -17.91 2.40 -9.87
C ASP A 48 -18.63 2.79 -11.16
N ARG A 49 -19.63 3.68 -11.10
CA ARG A 49 -20.25 4.29 -12.29
C ARG A 49 -19.35 5.35 -12.94
N HIS A 50 -18.35 5.86 -12.23
CA HIS A 50 -17.42 6.84 -12.79
C HIS A 50 -16.30 6.12 -13.55
N GLU A 51 -16.44 6.07 -14.88
CA GLU A 51 -15.54 5.33 -15.78
C GLU A 51 -14.07 5.66 -15.57
N ALA A 52 -13.73 6.95 -15.44
CA ALA A 52 -12.35 7.38 -15.23
C ALA A 52 -11.76 6.89 -13.88
N SER A 53 -12.58 6.85 -12.82
CA SER A 53 -12.18 6.25 -11.54
C SER A 53 -11.92 4.75 -11.67
N VAL A 54 -12.78 4.02 -12.40
CA VAL A 54 -12.62 2.57 -12.62
C VAL A 54 -11.36 2.27 -13.44
N ALA A 55 -11.12 3.02 -14.51
CA ALA A 55 -9.91 2.90 -15.30
C ALA A 55 -8.66 3.15 -14.44
N LEU A 56 -8.65 4.23 -13.65
CA LEU A 56 -7.52 4.57 -12.78
C LEU A 56 -7.30 3.53 -11.66
N LYS A 57 -8.37 3.00 -11.04
CA LYS A 57 -8.30 1.88 -10.08
C LYS A 57 -7.56 0.68 -10.69
N THR A 58 -7.91 0.33 -11.93
CA THR A 58 -7.32 -0.80 -12.66
C THR A 58 -5.84 -0.56 -12.96
N THR A 59 -5.49 0.66 -13.41
CA THR A 59 -4.10 1.04 -13.65
C THR A 59 -3.27 0.99 -12.36
N ILE A 60 -3.77 1.54 -11.26
CA ILE A 60 -3.11 1.52 -9.95
C ILE A 60 -2.91 0.08 -9.47
N HIS A 61 -3.94 -0.76 -9.57
CA HIS A 61 -3.84 -2.17 -9.20
C HIS A 61 -2.70 -2.87 -9.95
N ASN A 62 -2.61 -2.67 -11.27
CA ASN A 62 -1.54 -3.25 -12.09
C ASN A 62 -0.15 -2.70 -11.72
N ARG A 63 -0.05 -1.42 -11.35
CA ARG A 63 1.22 -0.83 -10.88
C ARG A 63 1.67 -1.45 -9.54
N LEU A 64 0.74 -1.59 -8.60
CA LEU A 64 1.01 -2.21 -7.30
C LEU A 64 1.37 -3.69 -7.43
N LYS A 65 0.69 -4.46 -8.28
CA LYS A 65 1.07 -5.86 -8.56
C LYS A 65 2.47 -5.98 -9.15
N LYS A 66 2.87 -5.07 -10.04
CA LYS A 66 4.24 -5.02 -10.57
C LYS A 66 5.25 -4.67 -9.47
N ALA A 67 4.95 -3.69 -8.62
CA ALA A 67 5.80 -3.34 -7.49
C ALA A 67 5.96 -4.51 -6.51
N ALA A 68 4.87 -5.21 -6.19
CA ALA A 68 4.88 -6.40 -5.35
C ALA A 68 5.81 -7.49 -5.93
N GLN A 69 5.74 -7.74 -7.25
CA GLN A 69 6.63 -8.71 -7.90
C GLN A 69 8.10 -8.28 -7.85
N THR A 70 8.40 -6.99 -7.98
CA THR A 70 9.78 -6.47 -7.82
C THR A 70 10.30 -6.73 -6.42
N HIS A 71 9.55 -6.31 -5.40
CA HIS A 71 9.87 -6.56 -4.00
C HIS A 71 10.02 -8.07 -3.72
N TYR A 72 9.13 -8.89 -4.25
CA TYR A 72 9.24 -10.35 -4.13
C TYR A 72 10.57 -10.90 -4.66
N ARG A 73 10.99 -10.46 -5.85
CA ARG A 73 12.26 -10.89 -6.47
C ARG A 73 13.47 -10.39 -5.67
N ASN A 74 13.42 -9.17 -5.14
CA ASN A 74 14.47 -8.66 -4.26
C ASN A 74 14.58 -9.52 -3.00
N GLY A 75 13.45 -9.87 -2.37
CA GLY A 75 13.46 -10.75 -1.21
C GLY A 75 14.04 -12.13 -1.50
N VAL A 76 13.74 -12.70 -2.68
CA VAL A 76 14.38 -13.95 -3.15
C VAL A 76 15.90 -13.77 -3.29
N LYS A 77 16.38 -12.65 -3.85
CA LYS A 77 17.81 -12.36 -3.97
C LYS A 77 18.49 -12.27 -2.59
N HIS A 78 17.89 -11.56 -1.64
CA HIS A 78 18.42 -11.48 -0.27
C HIS A 78 18.44 -12.84 0.42
N TYR A 79 17.38 -13.64 0.25
CA TYR A 79 17.30 -14.98 0.82
C TYR A 79 18.41 -15.91 0.28
N ILE A 80 18.67 -15.87 -1.03
CA ILE A 80 19.78 -16.62 -1.66
C ILE A 80 21.14 -16.19 -1.11
N ASN A 81 21.28 -14.90 -0.77
CA ASN A 81 22.49 -14.34 -0.15
C ASN A 81 22.52 -14.53 1.38
N GLU A 82 21.63 -15.35 1.94
CA GLU A 82 21.49 -15.63 3.38
C GLU A 82 21.15 -14.41 4.25
N ASP A 83 20.82 -13.27 3.63
CA ASP A 83 20.33 -12.08 4.31
C ASP A 83 18.83 -12.20 4.59
N LEU A 84 18.49 -13.05 5.55
CA LEU A 84 17.11 -13.39 5.89
C LEU A 84 16.30 -12.18 6.40
N ALA A 85 16.95 -11.21 7.04
CA ALA A 85 16.29 -10.01 7.54
C ALA A 85 15.86 -9.10 6.37
N ALA A 86 16.76 -8.83 5.43
CA ALA A 86 16.41 -8.04 4.24
C ALA A 86 15.41 -8.79 3.34
N ALA A 87 15.49 -10.11 3.26
CA ALA A 87 14.52 -10.93 2.53
C ALA A 87 13.09 -10.74 3.05
N ILE A 88 12.93 -10.80 4.38
CA ILE A 88 11.63 -10.57 5.04
C ILE A 88 11.13 -9.15 4.77
N ALA A 89 11.98 -8.14 4.92
CA ALA A 89 11.59 -6.74 4.70
C ALA A 89 11.07 -6.49 3.27
N GLU A 90 11.75 -7.06 2.27
CA GLU A 90 11.31 -6.99 0.87
C GLU A 90 9.98 -7.73 0.64
N TRP A 91 9.81 -8.92 1.21
CA TRP A 91 8.53 -9.63 1.10
C TRP A 91 7.38 -8.94 1.84
N GLU A 92 7.64 -8.28 2.96
CA GLU A 92 6.66 -7.45 3.65
C GLU A 92 6.24 -6.25 2.79
N ALA A 93 7.19 -5.59 2.13
CA ALA A 93 6.89 -4.54 1.16
C ALA A 93 6.06 -5.06 -0.04
N ALA A 94 6.30 -6.29 -0.48
CA ALA A 94 5.48 -6.94 -1.50
C ALA A 94 4.02 -7.11 -1.03
N LEU A 95 3.81 -7.51 0.24
CA LEU A 95 2.48 -7.68 0.83
C LEU A 95 1.74 -6.35 1.06
N VAL A 96 2.45 -5.24 1.33
CA VAL A 96 1.83 -3.91 1.37
C VAL A 96 1.22 -3.54 0.01
N CYS A 97 1.92 -3.90 -1.08
CA CYS A 97 1.48 -3.64 -2.45
C CYS A 97 0.35 -4.60 -2.88
N ASP A 98 0.55 -5.91 -2.67
CA ASP A 98 -0.37 -6.98 -3.00
C ASP A 98 -0.60 -7.89 -1.77
N PRO A 99 -1.63 -7.61 -0.95
CA PRO A 99 -1.91 -8.38 0.26
C PRO A 99 -2.18 -9.86 0.02
N ASP A 100 -2.54 -10.26 -1.20
CA ASP A 100 -2.84 -11.64 -1.59
C ASP A 100 -1.63 -12.36 -2.20
N HIS A 101 -0.42 -11.81 -2.05
CA HIS A 101 0.80 -12.41 -2.60
C HIS A 101 1.28 -13.63 -1.79
N ASP A 102 0.61 -14.78 -1.96
CA ASP A 102 0.82 -16.01 -1.19
C ASP A 102 2.28 -16.47 -1.06
N LYS A 103 3.06 -16.37 -2.14
CA LYS A 103 4.48 -16.77 -2.11
C LYS A 103 5.32 -15.91 -1.17
N ALA A 104 5.01 -14.62 -1.05
CA ALA A 104 5.74 -13.72 -0.16
C ALA A 104 5.42 -14.07 1.30
N ARG A 105 4.13 -14.30 1.62
CA ARG A 105 3.69 -14.74 2.95
C ARG A 105 4.38 -16.02 3.40
N LYS A 106 4.34 -17.07 2.57
CA LYS A 106 4.99 -18.37 2.85
C LYS A 106 6.50 -18.23 3.03
N ASN A 107 7.15 -17.41 2.21
CA ASN A 107 8.59 -17.21 2.30
C ASN A 107 9.00 -16.45 3.58
N ILE A 108 8.20 -15.48 4.03
CA ILE A 108 8.40 -14.81 5.32
C ILE A 108 8.32 -15.81 6.47
N GLU A 109 7.29 -16.67 6.49
CA GLU A 109 7.14 -17.72 7.50
C GLU A 109 8.36 -18.64 7.54
N ASN A 110 8.80 -19.11 6.37
CA ASN A 110 9.98 -19.97 6.25
C ASN A 110 11.27 -19.28 6.74
N ALA A 111 11.51 -18.03 6.35
CA ALA A 111 12.68 -17.27 6.78
C ALA A 111 12.67 -17.00 8.29
N ARG A 112 11.52 -16.70 8.88
CA ARG A 112 11.37 -16.52 10.34
C ARG A 112 11.69 -17.82 11.09
N LEU A 113 11.20 -18.96 10.61
CA LEU A 113 11.51 -20.27 11.17
C LEU A 113 13.01 -20.59 11.07
N LEU A 114 13.66 -20.26 9.95
CA LEU A 114 15.09 -20.47 9.77
C LEU A 114 15.92 -19.61 10.73
N ILE A 115 15.59 -18.32 10.87
CA ILE A 115 16.22 -17.42 11.85
C ILE A 115 16.10 -18.01 13.27
N GLN A 116 14.92 -18.51 13.64
CA GLN A 116 14.71 -19.13 14.94
C GLN A 116 15.62 -20.35 15.14
N LYS A 117 15.68 -21.26 14.15
CA LYS A 117 16.55 -22.43 14.21
C LYS A 117 18.01 -22.06 14.40
N ILE A 118 18.50 -21.08 13.63
CA ILE A 118 19.88 -20.58 13.74
C ILE A 118 20.15 -20.03 15.15
N LYS A 119 19.22 -19.26 15.71
CA LYS A 119 19.35 -18.70 17.07
C LYS A 119 19.35 -19.75 18.18
N THR A 120 18.71 -20.90 17.96
CA THR A 120 18.61 -21.99 18.94
C THR A 120 19.63 -23.10 18.72
N MET A 121 20.50 -23.00 17.71
CA MET A 121 21.58 -23.95 17.52
C MET A 121 22.63 -23.78 18.64
N PRO A 122 23.03 -24.88 19.30
CA PRO A 122 24.08 -24.86 20.32
C PRO A 122 25.47 -24.59 19.75
#